data_AF-A0A0C2I6S3-F1
#
_entry.id   AF-A0A0C2I6S3-F1
#
_cell.length_a   1.000
_cell.length_b   1.000
_cell.length_c   1.000
_cell.angle_alpha   90.00
_cell.angle_beta   90.00
_cell.angle_gamma   90.00
#
_symmetry.space_group_name_H-M   'P 1'
#
loop_
_entity.id
_entity.type
_entity.pdbx_description
1 polymer ?
#
loop_
_entity_poly.entity_id
_entity_poly.type
_entity_poly.pdbx_seq_one_letter_code
_entity_poly.pdbx_strand_id
1 'polypeptide(L)'
;MKLSMNLYDALTTISVPPNKAKAVVNAWESDMEKFATKSDLLRTETHLQASITELGSELRGTITELGSELRGTITELSSELRGMIKDQSVEIRSLSNELRSVSTELRTMIQEQGAELRASIKEQGVELRSAITEQGAKFQISIAEMDSQNKILRWQLGILLVCISVPVLKLAYDMLIKTSLN
;
A
#
# COMPACT_ATOMS: atom_id res chain seq x y z
N MET A 1 5.49 -92.70 40.74
CA MET A 1 4.89 -91.91 41.84
C MET A 1 3.37 -92.00 41.68
N LYS A 2 2.74 -93.04 42.26
CA LYS A 2 1.30 -93.26 42.20
C LYS A 2 0.70 -92.59 43.44
N LEU A 3 0.21 -91.38 43.29
CA LEU A 3 -0.69 -90.79 44.27
C LEU A 3 -1.95 -90.37 43.53
N SER A 4 -2.89 -91.31 43.44
CA SER A 4 -4.26 -91.04 43.03
C SER A 4 -5.18 -91.78 43.99
N MET A 5 -5.16 -91.43 45.28
CA MET A 5 -6.37 -91.59 46.09
C MET A 5 -7.38 -90.61 45.52
N ASN A 6 -8.56 -91.09 45.14
CA ASN A 6 -9.64 -90.19 44.77
C ASN A 6 -10.05 -89.37 46.02
N LEU A 7 -10.62 -88.18 45.82
CA LEU A 7 -11.00 -87.27 46.92
C LEU A 7 -11.93 -87.96 47.93
N TYR A 8 -12.74 -88.91 47.47
CA TYR A 8 -13.63 -89.72 48.29
C TYR A 8 -12.87 -90.66 49.25
N ASP A 9 -11.84 -91.36 48.78
CA ASP A 9 -10.98 -92.27 49.55
C ASP A 9 -10.15 -91.49 50.58
N ALA A 10 -9.70 -90.28 50.22
CA ALA A 10 -9.01 -89.40 51.15
C ALA A 10 -9.92 -88.91 52.29
N LEU A 11 -11.18 -88.55 51.98
CA LEU A 11 -12.16 -88.11 52.98
C LEU A 11 -12.59 -89.25 53.91
N THR A 12 -12.80 -90.45 53.38
CA THR A 12 -13.19 -91.62 54.18
C THR A 12 -12.05 -92.14 55.07
N THR A 13 -10.79 -91.99 54.65
CA THR A 13 -9.59 -92.35 55.45
C THR A 13 -9.41 -91.44 56.66
N ILE A 14 -9.89 -90.18 56.60
CA ILE A 14 -9.90 -89.23 57.73
C ILE A 14 -11.20 -89.37 58.56
N SER A 15 -11.91 -90.49 58.40
CA SER A 15 -13.10 -90.85 59.18
C SER A 15 -14.33 -89.94 58.95
N VAL A 16 -14.42 -89.28 57.79
CA VAL A 16 -15.65 -88.57 57.37
C VAL A 16 -16.73 -89.61 57.02
N PRO A 17 -17.98 -89.48 57.54
CA PRO A 17 -19.06 -90.39 57.19
C PRO A 17 -19.30 -90.50 55.67
N PRO A 18 -19.54 -91.71 55.12
CA PRO A 18 -19.61 -91.95 53.67
C PRO A 18 -20.62 -91.08 52.92
N ASN A 19 -21.74 -90.74 53.56
CA ASN A 19 -22.78 -89.87 53.02
C ASN A 19 -22.31 -88.41 52.90
N LYS A 20 -21.55 -87.89 53.87
CA LYS A 20 -20.96 -86.55 53.84
C LYS A 20 -19.80 -86.47 52.87
N ALA A 21 -18.94 -87.49 52.81
CA ALA A 21 -17.86 -87.57 51.83
C ALA A 21 -18.40 -87.53 50.39
N LYS A 22 -19.50 -88.24 50.11
CA LYS A 22 -20.17 -88.21 48.80
C LYS A 22 -20.79 -86.84 48.49
N ALA A 23 -21.39 -86.19 49.48
CA ALA A 23 -21.96 -84.85 49.29
C ALA A 23 -20.88 -83.80 48.94
N VAL A 24 -19.70 -83.86 49.59
CA VAL A 24 -18.57 -82.98 49.28
C VAL A 24 -18.02 -83.23 47.89
N VAL A 25 -17.86 -84.50 47.49
CA VAL A 25 -17.38 -84.85 46.14
C VAL A 25 -18.38 -84.40 45.07
N ASN A 26 -19.68 -84.66 45.26
CA ASN A 26 -20.71 -84.22 44.32
C ASN A 26 -20.79 -82.68 44.22
N ALA A 27 -20.63 -81.96 45.34
CA ALA A 27 -20.59 -80.50 45.34
C ALA A 27 -19.36 -79.97 44.60
N TRP A 28 -18.19 -80.58 44.82
CA TRP A 28 -16.95 -80.22 44.13
C TRP A 28 -17.00 -80.53 42.62
N GLU A 29 -17.56 -81.67 42.23
CA GLU A 29 -17.75 -82.04 40.82
C GLU A 29 -18.75 -81.09 40.14
N SER A 30 -19.86 -80.76 40.82
CA SER A 30 -20.83 -79.76 40.36
C SER A 30 -20.22 -78.35 40.21
N ASP A 31 -19.28 -77.96 41.07
CA ASP A 31 -18.58 -76.69 40.94
C ASP A 31 -17.46 -76.75 39.88
N MET A 32 -16.80 -77.90 39.70
CA MET A 32 -15.84 -78.13 38.61
C MET A 32 -16.48 -77.98 37.23
N GLU A 33 -17.73 -78.42 37.05
CA GLU A 33 -18.50 -78.22 35.82
C GLU A 33 -18.80 -76.74 35.50
N LYS A 34 -18.78 -75.85 36.50
CA LYS A 34 -19.02 -74.41 36.30
C LYS A 34 -17.75 -73.63 35.95
N PHE A 35 -16.56 -74.20 36.14
CA PHE A 35 -15.32 -73.51 35.81
C PHE A 35 -15.05 -73.56 34.32
N ALA A 36 -14.50 -72.46 33.79
CA ALA A 36 -14.03 -72.41 32.42
C ALA A 36 -12.98 -73.50 32.20
N THR A 37 -13.17 -74.28 31.13
CA THR A 37 -12.21 -75.31 30.75
C THR A 37 -10.96 -74.67 30.14
N LYS A 38 -9.88 -75.45 30.03
CA LYS A 38 -8.67 -75.01 29.31
C LYS A 38 -8.99 -74.58 27.87
N SER A 39 -9.95 -75.25 27.23
CA SER A 39 -10.40 -74.91 25.88
C SER A 39 -11.06 -73.52 25.84
N ASP A 40 -11.89 -73.20 26.84
CA ASP A 40 -12.55 -71.88 26.93
C ASP A 40 -11.53 -70.76 27.12
N LEU A 41 -10.51 -70.99 27.95
CA LEU A 41 -9.43 -70.04 28.16
C LEU A 41 -8.61 -69.82 26.88
N LEU A 42 -8.22 -70.89 26.19
CA LEU A 42 -7.48 -70.80 24.92
C LEU A 42 -8.30 -70.07 23.84
N ARG A 43 -9.61 -70.32 23.79
CA ARG A 43 -10.50 -69.62 22.85
C ARG A 43 -10.58 -68.12 23.16
N THR A 44 -10.59 -67.76 24.45
CA THR A 44 -10.61 -66.36 24.87
C THR A 44 -9.28 -65.67 24.59
N GLU A 45 -8.15 -66.33 24.87
CA GLU A 45 -6.81 -65.83 24.57
C GLU A 45 -6.63 -65.60 23.06
N THR A 46 -7.00 -66.57 22.24
CA THR A 46 -6.90 -66.44 20.77
C THR A 46 -7.79 -65.32 20.23
N HIS A 47 -9.01 -65.17 20.75
CA HIS A 47 -9.89 -64.07 20.38
C HIS A 47 -9.30 -62.71 20.79
N LEU A 48 -8.78 -62.58 22.01
CA LEU A 48 -8.15 -61.34 22.48
C LEU A 48 -6.90 -60.99 21.67
N GLN A 49 -6.05 -61.97 21.35
CA GLN A 49 -4.88 -61.78 20.52
C GLN A 49 -5.27 -61.26 19.12
N ALA A 50 -6.31 -61.83 18.53
CA ALA A 50 -6.85 -61.39 17.24
C ALA A 50 -7.38 -59.96 17.32
N SER A 51 -8.23 -59.65 18.31
CA SER A 51 -8.79 -58.29 18.48
C SER A 51 -7.70 -57.24 18.74
N ILE A 52 -6.68 -57.54 19.55
CA ILE A 52 -5.56 -56.64 19.80
C ILE A 52 -4.77 -56.38 18.51
N THR A 53 -4.55 -57.42 17.70
CA THR A 53 -3.83 -57.31 16.43
C THR A 53 -4.63 -56.47 15.43
N GLU A 54 -5.93 -56.69 15.34
CA GLU A 54 -6.85 -55.95 14.49
C GLU A 54 -6.91 -54.46 14.88
N LEU A 55 -7.14 -54.14 16.15
CA LEU A 55 -7.09 -52.76 16.64
C LEU A 55 -5.74 -52.11 16.39
N GLY A 56 -4.64 -52.85 16.59
CA GLY A 56 -3.29 -52.36 16.33
C GLY A 56 -3.05 -52.03 14.86
N SER A 57 -3.65 -52.80 13.95
CA SER A 57 -3.62 -52.54 12.51
C SER A 57 -4.46 -51.33 12.13
N GLU A 58 -5.69 -51.24 12.65
CA GLU A 58 -6.62 -50.14 12.38
C GLU A 58 -6.08 -48.80 12.89
N LEU A 59 -5.52 -48.78 14.11
CA LEU A 59 -4.89 -47.59 14.68
C LEU A 59 -3.68 -47.14 13.84
N ARG A 60 -2.88 -48.10 13.35
CA ARG A 60 -1.73 -47.77 12.49
C ARG A 60 -2.20 -47.22 11.14
N GLY A 61 -3.25 -47.80 10.56
CA GLY A 61 -3.87 -47.33 9.33
C GLY A 61 -4.38 -45.89 9.45
N THR A 62 -5.18 -45.61 10.47
CA THR A 62 -5.71 -44.27 10.74
C THR A 62 -4.60 -43.23 10.99
N ILE A 63 -3.55 -43.58 11.74
CA ILE A 63 -2.39 -42.70 11.92
C ILE A 63 -1.71 -42.40 10.58
N THR A 64 -1.53 -43.40 9.71
CA THR A 64 -0.89 -43.19 8.40
C THR A 64 -1.75 -42.35 7.47
N GLU A 65 -3.06 -42.57 7.47
CA GLU A 65 -4.01 -41.81 6.64
C GLU A 65 -4.04 -40.34 7.07
N LEU A 66 -4.24 -40.07 8.36
CA LEU A 66 -4.23 -38.72 8.89
C LEU A 66 -2.88 -38.01 8.67
N GLY A 67 -1.77 -38.75 8.82
CA GLY A 67 -0.44 -38.23 8.52
C GLY A 67 -0.25 -37.84 7.04
N SER A 68 -0.86 -38.60 6.14
CA SER A 68 -0.84 -38.30 4.70
C SER A 68 -1.70 -37.10 4.34
N GLU A 69 -2.91 -36.99 4.92
CA GLU A 69 -3.83 -35.88 4.72
C GLU A 69 -3.25 -34.57 5.24
N LEU A 70 -2.68 -34.59 6.46
CA LEU A 70 -2.01 -33.43 7.04
C LEU A 70 -0.82 -32.99 6.18
N ARG A 71 -0.03 -33.92 5.65
CA ARG A 71 1.07 -33.58 4.74
C ARG A 71 0.54 -32.97 3.44
N GLY A 72 -0.54 -33.52 2.88
CA GLY A 72 -1.21 -33.00 1.68
C GLY A 72 -1.66 -31.55 1.88
N THR A 73 -2.43 -31.29 2.93
CA THR A 73 -2.94 -29.94 3.25
C THR A 73 -1.81 -28.94 3.49
N ILE A 74 -0.74 -29.33 4.19
CA ILE A 74 0.46 -28.48 4.36
C ILE A 74 1.09 -28.14 3.01
N THR A 75 1.23 -29.13 2.11
CA THR A 75 1.84 -28.88 0.79
C THR A 75 0.99 -27.98 -0.10
N GLU A 76 -0.33 -28.14 -0.06
CA GLU A 76 -1.29 -27.32 -0.81
C GLU A 76 -1.25 -25.86 -0.32
N LEU A 77 -1.41 -25.65 0.98
CA LEU A 77 -1.34 -24.31 1.59
C LEU A 77 0.01 -23.64 1.33
N SER A 78 1.11 -24.39 1.40
CA SER A 78 2.45 -23.86 1.11
C SER A 78 2.60 -23.43 -0.35
N SER A 79 1.98 -24.16 -1.27
CA SER A 79 1.96 -23.83 -2.70
C SER A 79 1.11 -22.59 -2.98
N GLU A 80 -0.09 -22.54 -2.40
CA GLU A 80 -1.00 -21.41 -2.53
C GLU A 80 -0.38 -20.11 -1.98
N LEU A 81 0.18 -20.17 -0.77
CA LEU A 81 0.86 -19.03 -0.16
C LEU A 81 2.03 -18.53 -1.02
N ARG A 82 2.82 -19.46 -1.58
CA ARG A 82 3.91 -19.12 -2.49
C ARG A 82 3.40 -18.48 -3.79
N GLY A 83 2.27 -18.95 -4.31
CA GLY A 83 1.57 -18.34 -5.46
C GLY A 83 1.17 -16.91 -5.16
N MET A 84 0.42 -16.69 -4.08
CA MET A 84 -0.03 -15.35 -3.65
C MET A 84 1.14 -14.38 -3.45
N ILE A 85 2.21 -14.80 -2.78
CA ILE A 85 3.41 -13.97 -2.58
C ILE A 85 4.02 -13.56 -3.92
N LYS A 86 4.10 -14.49 -4.87
CA LYS A 86 4.65 -14.22 -6.21
C LYS A 86 3.79 -13.22 -6.98
N ASP A 87 2.47 -13.41 -6.96
CA ASP A 87 1.53 -12.54 -7.66
C ASP A 87 1.55 -11.12 -7.09
N GLN A 88 1.51 -10.99 -5.76
CA GLN A 88 1.68 -9.71 -5.07
C GLN A 88 3.03 -9.03 -5.40
N SER A 89 4.11 -9.81 -5.49
CA SER A 89 5.42 -9.28 -5.85
C SER A 89 5.46 -8.71 -7.28
N VAL A 90 4.70 -9.31 -8.21
CA VAL A 90 4.55 -8.81 -9.58
C VAL A 90 3.73 -7.52 -9.59
N GLU A 91 2.62 -7.49 -8.87
CA GLU A 91 1.76 -6.31 -8.77
C GLU A 91 2.50 -5.09 -8.18
N ILE A 92 3.21 -5.28 -7.06
CA ILE A 92 4.04 -4.23 -6.45
C ILE A 92 5.07 -3.69 -7.44
N ARG A 93 5.71 -4.57 -8.23
CA ARG A 93 6.68 -4.15 -9.25
C ARG A 93 6.01 -3.33 -10.36
N SER A 94 4.81 -3.72 -10.79
CA SER A 94 4.03 -2.96 -11.78
C SER A 94 3.73 -1.56 -11.28
N LEU A 95 3.15 -1.44 -10.08
CA LEU A 95 2.81 -0.15 -9.46
C LEU A 95 4.05 0.73 -9.26
N SER A 96 5.18 0.14 -8.87
CA SER A 96 6.44 0.87 -8.72
C SER A 96 6.95 1.44 -10.05
N ASN A 97 6.80 0.69 -11.15
CA ASN A 97 7.14 1.16 -12.49
C ASN A 97 6.20 2.27 -12.97
N GLU A 98 4.89 2.14 -12.74
CA GLU A 98 3.91 3.17 -13.06
C GLU A 98 4.19 4.47 -12.31
N LEU A 99 4.43 4.39 -10.99
CA LEU A 99 4.80 5.55 -10.17
C LEU A 99 6.07 6.22 -10.67
N ARG A 100 7.07 5.43 -11.07
CA ARG A 100 8.32 5.95 -11.65
C ARG A 100 8.05 6.66 -12.98
N SER A 101 7.20 6.11 -13.84
CA SER A 101 6.79 6.72 -15.11
C SER A 101 6.11 8.07 -14.87
N VAL A 102 5.11 8.12 -13.99
CA VAL A 102 4.40 9.35 -13.63
C VAL A 102 5.36 10.39 -13.05
N SER A 103 6.30 9.97 -12.19
CA SER A 103 7.32 10.87 -11.65
C SER A 103 8.21 11.47 -12.73
N THR A 104 8.62 10.68 -13.72
CA THR A 104 9.41 11.18 -14.85
C THR A 104 8.61 12.12 -15.75
N GLU A 105 7.35 11.80 -16.02
CA GLU A 105 6.47 12.63 -16.83
C GLU A 105 6.20 13.99 -16.17
N LEU A 106 5.86 14.00 -14.89
CA LEU A 106 5.67 15.23 -14.13
C LEU A 106 6.92 16.09 -14.10
N ARG A 107 8.09 15.47 -13.93
CA ARG A 107 9.38 16.18 -13.97
C ARG A 107 9.59 16.85 -15.32
N THR A 108 9.31 16.14 -16.42
CA THR A 108 9.42 16.69 -17.77
C THR A 108 8.46 17.86 -17.97
N MET A 109 7.18 17.70 -17.63
CA MET A 109 6.18 18.77 -17.74
C MET A 109 6.59 20.04 -16.97
N ILE A 110 7.09 19.90 -15.74
CA ILE A 110 7.55 21.05 -14.94
C ILE A 110 8.75 21.75 -15.61
N GLN A 111 9.67 21.00 -16.21
CA GLN A 111 10.81 21.59 -16.90
C GLN A 111 10.40 22.31 -18.18
N GLU A 112 9.50 21.71 -18.97
CA GLU A 112 8.96 22.31 -20.19
C GLU A 112 8.18 23.59 -19.87
N GLN A 113 7.19 23.53 -18.98
CA GLN A 113 6.44 24.71 -18.55
C GLN A 113 7.34 25.78 -17.94
N GLY A 114 8.34 25.40 -17.16
CA GLY A 114 9.33 26.33 -16.61
C GLY A 114 10.19 27.00 -17.68
N ALA A 115 10.54 26.29 -18.75
CA ALA A 115 11.27 26.84 -19.88
C ALA A 115 10.40 27.78 -20.72
N GLU A 116 9.16 27.39 -21.00
CA GLU A 116 8.17 28.20 -21.73
C GLU A 116 7.88 29.51 -21.00
N LEU A 117 7.63 29.46 -19.68
CA LEU A 117 7.38 30.66 -18.89
C LEU A 117 8.58 31.60 -18.89
N ARG A 118 9.81 31.08 -18.76
CA ARG A 118 11.03 31.91 -18.84
C ARG A 118 11.19 32.54 -20.22
N ALA A 119 10.89 31.81 -21.29
CA ALA A 119 10.94 32.33 -22.65
C ALA A 119 9.94 33.47 -22.85
N SER A 120 8.68 33.26 -22.43
CA SER A 120 7.61 34.26 -22.51
C SER A 120 7.95 35.54 -21.73
N ILE A 121 8.45 35.42 -20.49
CA ILE A 121 8.89 36.59 -19.69
C ILE A 121 10.02 37.34 -20.39
N LYS A 122 10.98 36.62 -20.98
CA LYS A 122 12.11 37.24 -21.70
C LYS A 122 11.62 38.01 -22.93
N GLU A 123 10.71 37.42 -23.70
CA GLU A 123 10.09 38.02 -24.88
C GLU A 123 9.32 39.29 -24.51
N GLN A 124 8.39 39.20 -23.56
CA GLN A 124 7.64 40.36 -23.05
C GLN A 124 8.57 41.47 -22.52
N GLY A 125 9.67 41.10 -21.85
CA GLY A 125 10.66 42.07 -21.39
C GLY A 125 11.38 42.79 -22.53
N VAL A 126 11.63 42.13 -23.67
CA VAL A 126 12.20 42.75 -24.87
C VAL A 126 11.18 43.66 -25.54
N GLU A 127 9.94 43.19 -25.71
CA GLU A 127 8.85 43.99 -26.29
C GLU A 127 8.59 45.27 -25.49
N LEU A 128 8.51 45.17 -24.16
CA LEU A 128 8.31 46.34 -23.29
C LEU A 128 9.47 47.34 -23.41
N ARG A 129 10.73 46.86 -23.43
CA ARG A 129 11.88 47.73 -23.64
C ARG A 129 11.82 48.44 -24.99
N SER A 130 11.47 47.72 -26.05
CA SER A 130 11.29 48.29 -27.40
C SER A 130 10.20 49.38 -27.38
N ALA A 131 9.04 49.10 -26.79
CA ALA A 131 7.93 50.05 -26.69
C ALA A 131 8.33 51.32 -25.92
N ILE A 132 9.03 51.18 -24.80
CA ILE A 132 9.54 52.33 -24.03
C ILE A 132 10.51 53.16 -24.86
N THR A 133 11.45 52.53 -25.58
CA THR A 133 12.41 53.26 -26.42
C THR A 133 11.74 53.98 -27.59
N GLU A 134 10.77 53.34 -28.24
CA GLU A 134 10.01 53.94 -29.33
C GLU A 134 9.18 55.13 -28.83
N GLN A 135 8.49 54.97 -27.71
CA GLN A 135 7.69 56.03 -27.13
C GLN A 135 8.57 57.20 -26.63
N GLY A 136 9.74 56.90 -26.05
CA GLY A 136 10.73 57.91 -25.68
C GLY A 136 11.24 58.71 -26.88
N ALA A 137 11.53 58.04 -28.00
CA ALA A 137 11.93 58.70 -29.24
C ALA A 137 10.81 59.60 -29.80
N LYS A 138 9.56 59.12 -29.82
CA LYS A 138 8.39 59.92 -30.22
C LYS A 138 8.21 61.16 -29.34
N PHE A 139 8.36 61.02 -28.02
CA PHE A 139 8.28 62.17 -27.11
C PHE A 139 9.40 63.17 -27.34
N GLN A 140 10.65 62.72 -27.55
CA GLN A 140 11.77 63.63 -27.85
C GLN A 140 11.54 64.42 -29.14
N ILE A 141 11.04 63.77 -30.19
CA ILE A 141 10.67 64.44 -31.45
C ILE A 141 9.57 65.47 -31.20
N SER A 142 8.52 65.12 -30.46
CA SER A 142 7.43 66.04 -30.13
C SER A 142 7.90 67.24 -29.30
N ILE A 143 8.83 67.05 -28.36
CA ILE A 143 9.41 68.14 -27.57
C ILE A 143 10.25 69.07 -28.45
N ALA A 144 11.07 68.51 -29.35
CA ALA A 144 11.86 69.30 -30.28
C ALA A 144 10.98 70.14 -31.23
N GLU A 145 9.85 69.58 -31.68
CA GLU A 145 8.85 70.29 -32.47
C GLU A 145 8.16 71.39 -31.66
N MET A 146 7.79 71.14 -30.40
CA MET A 146 7.25 72.20 -29.55
C MET A 146 8.27 73.32 -29.27
N ASP A 147 9.55 73.00 -29.11
CA ASP A 147 10.60 74.00 -28.90
C ASP A 147 10.80 74.89 -30.13
N SER A 148 10.74 74.32 -31.35
CA SER A 148 10.79 75.08 -32.60
C SER A 148 9.59 76.02 -32.73
N GLN A 149 8.37 75.53 -32.44
CA GLN A 149 7.16 76.34 -32.45
C GLN A 149 7.20 77.46 -31.41
N ASN A 150 7.66 77.19 -30.18
CA ASN A 150 7.83 78.21 -29.15
C ASN A 150 8.85 79.28 -29.55
N LYS A 151 9.97 78.90 -30.17
CA LYS A 151 10.95 79.87 -30.70
C LYS A 151 10.30 80.77 -31.75
N ILE A 152 9.53 80.20 -32.68
CA ILE A 152 8.80 80.95 -33.70
C ILE A 152 7.80 81.90 -33.07
N LEU A 153 6.99 81.44 -32.10
CA LEU A 153 6.03 82.28 -31.38
C LEU A 153 6.71 83.43 -30.64
N ARG A 154 7.87 83.19 -29.99
CA ARG A 154 8.66 84.24 -29.33
C ARG A 154 9.16 85.28 -30.34
N TRP A 155 9.62 84.87 -31.51
CA TRP A 155 9.99 85.78 -32.60
C TRP A 155 8.79 86.58 -33.10
N GLN A 156 7.64 85.94 -33.30
CA GLN A 156 6.41 86.62 -33.73
C GLN A 156 5.94 87.66 -32.72
N LEU A 157 5.92 87.33 -31.43
CA LEU A 157 5.57 88.28 -30.36
C LEU A 157 6.57 89.45 -30.30
N GLY A 158 7.87 89.17 -30.49
CA GLY A 158 8.89 90.21 -30.55
C GLY A 158 8.68 91.20 -31.69
N ILE A 159 8.41 90.69 -32.91
CA ILE A 159 8.09 91.52 -34.08
C ILE A 159 6.83 92.34 -33.81
N LEU A 160 5.77 91.72 -33.26
CA LEU A 160 4.51 92.40 -32.98
C LEU A 160 4.67 93.51 -31.91
N LEU A 161 5.45 93.27 -30.85
CA LEU A 161 5.76 94.30 -29.84
C LEU A 161 6.52 95.49 -30.43
N VAL A 162 7.48 95.25 -31.33
CA VAL A 162 8.19 96.33 -32.05
C VAL A 162 7.20 97.11 -32.92
N CYS A 163 6.34 96.42 -33.67
CA CYS A 163 5.32 97.04 -34.53
C CYS A 163 4.32 97.92 -33.75
N ILE A 164 4.00 97.59 -32.50
CA ILE A 164 3.08 98.38 -31.66
C ILE A 164 3.81 99.52 -30.93
N SER A 165 5.00 99.24 -30.38
CA SER A 165 5.75 100.22 -29.58
C SER A 165 6.26 101.41 -30.40
N VAL A 166 6.71 101.19 -31.63
CA VAL A 166 7.25 102.27 -32.50
C VAL A 166 6.17 103.33 -32.82
N PRO A 167 4.95 102.99 -33.27
CA PRO A 167 3.86 103.96 -33.45
C PRO A 167 3.45 104.65 -32.15
N VAL A 168 3.36 103.93 -31.02
CA VAL A 168 2.98 104.53 -29.73
C VAL A 168 4.04 105.52 -29.24
N LEU A 169 5.33 105.18 -29.34
CA LEU A 169 6.45 106.07 -29.04
C LEU A 169 6.43 107.30 -29.94
N LYS A 170 6.17 107.12 -31.24
CA LYS A 170 6.02 108.24 -32.19
C LYS A 170 4.85 109.15 -31.79
N LEU A 171 3.68 108.58 -31.50
CA LEU A 171 2.51 109.34 -31.03
C LEU A 171 2.78 110.08 -29.70
N ALA A 172 3.46 109.43 -28.75
CA ALA A 172 3.82 110.05 -27.47
C ALA A 172 4.86 111.17 -27.64
N TYR A 173 5.84 110.98 -28.52
CA TYR A 173 6.83 111.99 -28.89
C TYR A 173 6.15 113.20 -29.54
N ASP A 174 5.25 112.97 -30.51
CA ASP A 174 4.48 114.02 -31.16
C ASP A 174 3.58 114.77 -30.17
N MET A 175 2.94 114.06 -29.22
CA MET A 175 2.14 114.67 -28.13
C MET A 175 2.97 115.51 -27.16
N LEU A 176 4.13 115.02 -26.70
CA LEU A 176 5.04 115.75 -25.80
C LEU A 176 5.59 117.03 -26.44
N ILE A 177 5.94 116.96 -27.73
CA ILE A 177 6.34 118.15 -28.48
C ILE A 177 5.19 119.14 -28.51
N LYS A 178 3.98 118.67 -28.84
CA LYS A 178 2.80 119.53 -28.95
C LYS A 178 2.35 120.15 -27.63
N THR A 179 2.52 119.48 -26.49
CA THR A 179 2.23 120.04 -25.16
C THR A 179 3.35 120.93 -24.62
N SER A 180 4.60 120.76 -25.05
CA SER A 180 5.72 121.68 -24.69
C SER A 180 5.72 123.01 -25.44
N LEU A 181 4.94 123.10 -26.53
CA LEU A 181 4.81 124.27 -27.40
C LEU A 181 3.52 125.07 -27.17
N ASN A 182 2.73 124.72 -26.17
CA ASN A 182 1.55 125.45 -25.68
C ASN A 182 1.76 125.84 -24.22
#